data_AF-A0ABD0PMD5-F1
#
_entry.id   AF-A0ABD0PMD5-F1
#
_cell.length_a   1.000
_cell.length_b   1.000
_cell.length_c   1.000
_cell.angle_alpha   90.00
_cell.angle_beta   90.00
_cell.angle_gamma   90.00
#
_symmetry.space_group_name_H-M   'P 1'
#
loop_
_entity.id
_entity.type
_entity.pdbx_description
1 polymer ?
#
loop_
_entity_poly.entity_id
_entity_poly.type
_entity_poly.pdbx_seq_one_letter_code
_entity_poly.pdbx_strand_id
1 'polypeptide(L)'
;HMIVLFTCEDHPGDTTTQQFIENENLQWLIGKCGNRYHVLNTKNWGDGSQVTELLKKIQEMVEGNRGGHYEINRDTLQQVEKKRTEQEKKADERRIKNQQLKDKTRKT
;
A
#
# COMPACT_ATOMS: atom_id res chain seq x y z
N HIS A 1 4.14 -10.26 -6.56
CA HIS A 1 3.52 -9.77 -7.81
C HIS A 1 2.53 -8.69 -7.45
N MET A 2 2.65 -7.49 -8.04
CA MET A 2 1.85 -6.31 -7.65
C MET A 2 1.55 -5.47 -8.89
N ILE A 3 0.39 -4.81 -8.90
CA ILE A 3 -0.02 -3.81 -9.89
C ILE A 3 -0.35 -2.53 -9.14
N VAL A 4 0.14 -1.38 -9.63
CA VAL A 4 -0.22 -0.07 -9.08
C VAL A 4 -1.52 0.40 -9.73
N LEU A 5 -2.54 0.71 -8.91
CA LEU A 5 -3.81 1.25 -9.40
C LEU A 5 -3.89 2.74 -9.09
N PHE A 6 -4.06 3.56 -10.13
CA PHE A 6 -4.32 4.98 -10.01
C PHE A 6 -5.81 5.24 -10.21
N THR A 7 -6.48 5.82 -9.23
CA THR A 7 -7.89 6.21 -9.32
C THR A 7 -7.99 7.71 -9.56
N CYS A 8 -8.75 8.13 -10.58
CA CYS A 8 -8.94 9.55 -10.90
C CYS A 8 -10.44 9.90 -10.92
N GLU A 9 -10.83 10.94 -10.20
CA GLU A 9 -12.22 11.41 -10.13
C GLU A 9 -12.57 12.48 -11.18
N ASP A 10 -11.63 13.27 -11.71
CA ASP A 10 -12.02 14.51 -12.41
C ASP A 10 -11.32 14.85 -13.74
N HIS A 11 -10.49 13.97 -14.30
CA HIS A 11 -9.62 14.38 -15.42
C HIS A 11 -9.90 13.61 -16.73
N PRO A 12 -10.04 14.31 -17.86
CA PRO A 12 -10.23 13.69 -19.16
C PRO A 12 -8.89 13.20 -19.72
N GLY A 13 -8.70 11.89 -19.79
CA GLY A 13 -7.77 11.22 -20.71
C GLY A 13 -6.27 11.39 -20.45
N ASP A 14 -5.53 10.41 -20.96
CA ASP A 14 -4.07 10.16 -21.08
C ASP A 14 -3.04 11.23 -20.62
N THR A 15 -3.31 12.52 -20.81
CA THR A 15 -2.38 13.64 -20.58
C THR A 15 -1.87 13.72 -19.13
N THR A 16 -2.70 13.43 -18.13
CA THR A 16 -2.30 13.51 -16.71
C THR A 16 -1.64 12.23 -16.20
N THR A 17 -1.92 11.08 -16.81
CA THR A 17 -1.25 9.82 -16.45
C THR A 17 0.24 9.92 -16.75
N GLN A 18 0.63 10.47 -17.92
CA GLN A 18 2.04 10.72 -18.23
C GLN A 18 2.68 11.71 -17.25
N GLN A 19 1.98 12.80 -16.89
CA GLN A 19 2.50 13.81 -15.95
C GLN A 19 2.64 13.27 -14.51
N PHE A 20 1.74 12.40 -14.04
CA PHE A 20 1.88 11.74 -12.74
C PHE A 20 3.01 10.70 -12.74
N ILE A 21 3.20 10.03 -13.87
CA ILE A 21 4.27 9.07 -14.11
C ILE A 21 5.63 9.78 -14.17
N GLU A 22 5.72 11.07 -14.48
CA GLU A 22 7.00 11.81 -14.47
C GLU A 22 7.58 12.05 -13.06
N ASN A 23 6.84 11.76 -11.99
CA ASN A 23 7.39 11.82 -10.63
C ASN A 23 8.39 10.67 -10.38
N GLU A 24 9.62 11.00 -10.00
CA GLU A 24 10.70 10.01 -9.77
C GLU A 24 10.36 8.92 -8.75
N ASN A 25 9.63 9.27 -7.68
CA ASN A 25 9.23 8.29 -6.66
C ASN A 25 8.17 7.33 -7.20
N LEU A 26 7.25 7.84 -8.03
CA LEU A 26 6.24 7.01 -8.68
C LEU A 26 6.86 6.13 -9.76
N GLN A 27 7.83 6.63 -10.54
CA GLN A 27 8.62 5.80 -11.44
C GLN A 27 9.33 4.69 -10.72
N TRP A 28 9.98 5.01 -9.60
CA TRP A 28 10.66 4.01 -8.80
C TRP A 28 9.70 2.91 -8.33
N LEU A 29 8.51 3.29 -7.82
CA LEU A 29 7.50 2.34 -7.37
C LEU A 29 6.98 1.47 -8.51
N ILE A 30 6.63 2.07 -9.65
CA ILE A 30 6.14 1.35 -10.84
C ILE A 30 7.23 0.39 -11.35
N GLY A 31 8.49 0.82 -11.35
CA GLY A 31 9.65 -0.01 -11.68
C GLY A 31 9.79 -1.22 -10.74
N LYS A 32 9.60 -1.03 -9.43
CA LYS A 32 9.53 -2.15 -8.45
C LYS A 32 8.35 -3.08 -8.71
N CYS A 33 7.28 -2.57 -9.28
CA CYS A 33 6.13 -3.36 -9.72
C CYS A 33 6.31 -3.99 -11.11
N GLY A 34 7.49 -3.90 -11.75
CA GLY A 34 7.72 -4.47 -13.08
C GLY A 34 6.95 -3.76 -14.18
N ASN A 35 6.84 -2.43 -14.06
CA ASN A 35 6.10 -1.55 -14.98
C ASN A 35 4.61 -1.89 -15.12
N ARG A 36 4.03 -2.57 -14.12
CA ARG A 36 2.59 -2.88 -14.07
C ARG A 36 1.84 -1.78 -13.32
N TYR A 37 1.07 -1.02 -14.07
CA TYR A 37 0.10 -0.07 -13.52
C TYR A 37 -1.19 -0.04 -14.35
N HIS A 38 -2.26 0.47 -13.75
CA HIS A 38 -3.54 0.70 -14.41
C HIS A 38 -4.16 1.99 -13.90
N VAL A 39 -4.89 2.70 -14.75
CA VAL A 39 -5.59 3.94 -14.41
C VAL A 39 -7.08 3.65 -14.52
N LEU A 40 -7.81 3.92 -13.44
CA LEU A 40 -9.24 3.72 -13.33
C LEU A 40 -9.92 5.07 -13.11
N ASN A 41 -10.77 5.47 -14.05
CA ASN A 41 -11.61 6.66 -13.89
C ASN A 41 -12.87 6.29 -13.11
N THR A 42 -13.01 6.81 -11.89
CA THR A 42 -14.14 6.48 -10.99
C THR A 42 -15.40 7.31 -11.26
N LYS A 43 -15.29 8.40 -12.04
CA LYS A 43 -16.44 9.24 -12.43
C LYS A 43 -17.10 8.76 -13.72
N ASN A 44 -16.33 8.16 -14.63
CA ASN A 44 -16.85 7.57 -15.86
C ASN A 44 -16.50 6.08 -15.93
N TRP A 45 -17.44 5.25 -15.46
CA TRP A 45 -17.34 3.79 -15.50
C TRP A 45 -17.47 3.21 -16.92
N GLY A 46 -17.96 4.00 -17.89
CA GLY A 46 -18.11 3.59 -19.28
C GLY A 46 -18.91 2.28 -19.43
N ASP A 47 -18.44 1.44 -20.36
CA ASP A 47 -18.98 0.12 -20.71
C ASP A 47 -18.30 -1.05 -19.95
N GLY A 48 -17.47 -0.75 -18.95
CA GLY A 48 -16.67 -1.76 -18.24
C GLY A 48 -15.38 -2.19 -18.94
N SER A 49 -15.02 -1.56 -20.06
CA SER A 49 -13.74 -1.78 -20.77
C SER A 49 -12.52 -1.58 -19.85
N GLN A 50 -12.49 -0.52 -19.05
CA GLN A 50 -11.39 -0.24 -18.10
C GLN A 50 -11.18 -1.41 -17.12
N VAL A 51 -12.26 -1.95 -16.56
CA VAL A 51 -12.20 -3.10 -15.64
C VAL A 51 -11.74 -4.34 -16.39
N THR A 52 -12.19 -4.55 -17.62
CA THR A 52 -11.76 -5.66 -18.48
C THR A 52 -10.26 -5.60 -18.76
N GLU A 53 -9.71 -4.43 -19.05
CA GLU A 53 -8.27 -4.23 -19.23
C GLU A 53 -7.47 -4.48 -17.94
N LEU A 54 -7.99 -4.05 -16.79
CA LEU A 54 -7.38 -4.35 -15.49
C LEU A 54 -7.32 -5.87 -15.24
N LEU A 55 -8.42 -6.58 -15.50
CA LEU A 55 -8.48 -8.04 -15.34
C LEU A 55 -7.50 -8.76 -16.26
N LYS A 56 -7.34 -8.28 -17.51
CA LYS A 56 -6.32 -8.81 -18.43
C LYS A 56 -4.90 -8.64 -17.88
N LYS A 57 -4.56 -7.47 -17.36
CA LYS A 57 -3.25 -7.22 -16.71
C LYS A 57 -3.02 -8.13 -15.49
N ILE A 58 -4.08 -8.41 -14.72
CA ILE A 58 -4.02 -9.35 -13.58
C ILE A 58 -3.75 -10.76 -14.08
N GLN A 59 -4.43 -11.20 -15.14
CA GLN A 59 -4.21 -12.53 -15.72
C GLN A 59 -2.78 -12.69 -16.23
N GLU A 60 -2.27 -11.73 -16.99
CA GLU A 60 -0.87 -11.70 -17.47
C GLU A 60 0.13 -11.75 -16.29
N MET A 61 -0.17 -11.03 -15.19
CA MET A 61 0.66 -11.07 -13.98
C MET A 61 0.68 -12.46 -13.32
N VAL A 62 -0.45 -13.16 -13.29
CA VAL A 62 -0.59 -14.49 -12.68
C VAL A 62 0.09 -15.55 -13.55
N GLU A 63 -0.09 -15.48 -14.87
CA GLU A 63 0.60 -16.34 -15.84
C GLU A 63 2.12 -16.16 -15.74
N GLY A 64 2.59 -14.91 -15.68
CA GLY A 64 4.01 -14.60 -15.43
C GLY A 64 4.52 -15.07 -14.07
N ASN A 65 3.63 -15.28 -13.08
CA ASN A 65 3.95 -15.92 -11.80
C ASN A 65 3.80 -17.46 -11.83
N ARG A 66 3.57 -18.06 -12.99
CA ARG A 66 3.30 -19.51 -13.15
C ARG A 66 2.14 -20.00 -12.27
N GLY A 67 1.13 -19.16 -12.05
CA GLY A 67 0.00 -19.46 -11.17
C GLY A 67 0.31 -19.40 -9.67
N GLY A 68 1.53 -19.00 -9.28
CA GLY A 68 1.88 -18.78 -7.89
C GLY A 68 1.07 -17.63 -7.28
N HIS A 69 1.00 -17.61 -5.95
CA HIS A 69 0.41 -16.52 -5.19
C HIS A 69 1.44 -15.94 -4.22
N TYR A 70 1.15 -14.77 -3.67
CA TYR A 70 2.00 -14.18 -2.65
C TYR A 70 1.82 -14.94 -1.33
N GLU A 71 2.92 -15.49 -0.82
CA GLU A 71 2.95 -16.16 0.48
C GLU A 71 3.79 -15.33 1.46
N ILE A 72 3.21 -15.00 2.61
CA ILE A 72 3.96 -14.37 3.70
C ILE A 72 4.69 -15.47 4.46
N ASN A 73 6.02 -15.36 4.54
CA ASN A 73 6.80 -16.26 5.37
C ASN A 73 6.33 -16.16 6.84
N ARG A 74 6.02 -17.30 7.45
CA ARG A 74 5.52 -17.40 8.83
C ARG A 74 6.43 -16.75 9.86
N ASP A 75 7.75 -16.85 9.69
CA ASP A 75 8.74 -16.22 10.58
C ASP A 75 8.68 -14.70 10.46
N THR A 76 8.46 -14.19 9.25
CA THR A 76 8.28 -12.75 9.03
C THR A 76 7.02 -12.25 9.74
N LEU A 77 5.91 -12.99 9.64
CA LEU A 77 4.67 -12.66 10.34
C LEU A 77 4.88 -12.64 11.86
N GLN A 78 5.51 -13.68 12.41
CA GLN A 78 5.81 -13.75 13.85
C GLN A 78 6.73 -12.62 14.32
N GLN A 79 7.73 -12.23 13.52
CA GLN A 79 8.62 -11.12 13.87
C GLN A 79 7.90 -9.78 13.89
N VAL A 80 6.99 -9.55 12.92
CA VAL A 80 6.16 -8.33 12.88
C VAL A 80 5.25 -8.28 14.11
N GLU A 81 4.58 -9.38 14.45
CA GLU A 81 3.73 -9.47 15.64
C GLU A 81 4.51 -9.23 16.93
N LYS A 82 5.66 -9.90 17.11
CA LYS A 82 6.53 -9.70 18.29
C LYS A 82 6.98 -8.26 18.44
N LYS A 83 7.45 -7.63 17.35
CA LYS A 83 7.86 -6.22 17.36
C LYS A 83 6.70 -5.30 17.72
N ARG A 84 5.51 -5.55 17.18
CA ARG A 84 4.30 -4.78 17.51
C ARG A 84 3.96 -4.89 19.00
N THR A 85 3.92 -6.11 19.56
CA THR A 85 3.65 -6.32 20.98
C THR A 85 4.69 -5.66 21.88
N GLU A 86 5.98 -5.71 21.49
CA GLU A 86 7.04 -5.08 22.27
C GLU A 86 6.97 -3.55 22.22
N GLN A 87 6.60 -2.97 21.07
CA GLN A 87 6.35 -1.53 20.94
C GLN A 87 5.15 -1.08 21.78
N GLU A 88 4.06 -1.85 21.78
CA GLU A 88 2.87 -1.60 22.61
C GLU A 88 3.24 -1.63 24.10
N LYS A 89 3.97 -2.66 24.58
CA LYS A 89 4.45 -2.73 25.97
C LYS A 89 5.33 -1.53 26.34
N LYS A 90 6.29 -1.16 25.49
CA LYS A 90 7.16 0.00 25.73
C LYS A 90 6.36 1.31 25.78
N ALA A 91 5.31 1.44 24.96
CA ALA A 91 4.43 2.61 24.99
C ALA A 91 3.62 2.68 26.30
N ASP A 92 3.09 1.56 26.77
CA ASP A 92 2.36 1.49 28.04
C ASP A 92 3.26 1.75 29.25
N GLU A 93 4.48 1.19 29.29
CA GLU A 93 5.44 1.48 30.35
C GLU A 93 5.80 2.97 30.42
N ARG A 94 6.01 3.62 29.26
CA ARG A 94 6.25 5.06 29.18
C ARG A 94 5.03 5.84 29.71
N ARG A 95 3.82 5.41 29.35
CA ARG A 95 2.58 6.04 29.81
C ARG A 95 2.41 5.95 31.33
N ILE A 96 2.65 4.77 31.91
CA ILE A 96 2.58 4.54 33.37
C ILE A 96 3.63 5.38 34.10
N LYS A 97 4.88 5.38 33.64
CA LYS A 97 5.96 6.20 34.25
C LYS A 97 5.62 7.68 34.23
N ASN A 98 5.15 8.19 33.09
CA ASN A 98 4.74 9.59 32.95
C ASN A 98 3.56 9.95 33.87
N GLN A 99 2.61 9.05 34.07
CA GLN A 99 1.49 9.27 34.99
C GLN A 99 1.96 9.33 36.44
N GLN A 100 2.83 8.40 36.87
CA GLN A 100 3.41 8.39 38.21
C GLN A 100 4.22 9.67 38.51
N LEU A 101 4.99 10.16 37.53
CA LEU A 101 5.73 11.43 37.64
C LEU A 101 4.78 12.63 37.85
N LYS A 102 3.67 12.69 37.09
CA LYS A 102 2.65 13.74 37.25
C LYS A 102 1.98 13.67 38.62
N ASP A 103 1.65 12.48 39.10
CA ASP A 103 0.99 12.29 40.39
C ASP A 103 1.92 12.62 41.57
N LYS A 104 3.23 12.36 41.47
CA LYS A 104 4.23 12.80 42.47
C LYS A 104 4.38 14.32 42.49
N THR A 105 4.45 14.94 41.31
CA THR A 105 4.58 16.41 41.20
C THR A 105 3.35 17.16 41.72
N ARG A 106 2.15 16.57 41.62
CA ARG A 106 0.91 17.15 42.18
C ARG A 106 0.78 17.03 43.70
N LYS A 107 1.56 16.15 44.34
CA LYS A 107 1.53 15.91 45.79
C LYS A 107 2.64 16.64 46.56
N THR A 108 3.51 17.35 45.86
CA THR A 108 4.57 18.21 46.42
C THR A 108 4.14 19.66 46.25
#